data_AF-A0A968QTW5-F1
#
_entry.id   AF-A0A968QTW5-F1
#
_cell.length_a   1.000
_cell.length_b   1.000
_cell.length_c   1.000
_cell.angle_alpha   90.00
_cell.angle_beta   90.00
_cell.angle_gamma   90.00
#
_symmetry.space_group_name_H-M   'P 1'
#
loop_
_entity.id
_entity.type
_entity.pdbx_description
1 polymer ?
#
loop_
_entity_poly.entity_id
_entity_poly.type
_entity_poly.pdbx_seq_one_letter_code
_entity_poly.pdbx_strand_id
1 'polypeptide(L)' 'MINFKQQELIENFVSAVEEQFPDVKFVDVTESPENPNDLWINVTRVRDEDRLIDLLDFCSEKSTDILMDYGYHMLVMAVR' A
#
# COMPACT_ATOMS: atom_id res chain seq x y z
N MET A 1 4.23 11.91 10.61
CA MET A 1 3.42 11.39 11.76
C MET A 1 2.05 10.94 11.26
N ILE A 2 1.74 9.65 11.42
CA ILE A 2 0.50 9.03 10.94
C ILE A 2 -0.66 9.39 11.88
N ASN A 3 -1.74 9.94 11.32
CA ASN A 3 -2.95 10.25 12.10
C ASN A 3 -3.92 9.06 12.19
N PHE A 4 -4.93 9.17 13.05
CA PHE A 4 -5.92 8.10 13.28
C PHE A 4 -6.60 7.61 12.00
N LYS A 5 -6.97 8.52 11.08
CA LYS A 5 -7.62 8.13 9.82
C LYS A 5 -6.64 7.45 8.86
N GLN A 6 -5.40 7.93 8.79
CA GLN A 6 -4.37 7.28 7.98
C GLN A 6 -4.10 5.85 8.48
N GLN A 7 -4.04 5.64 9.79
CA GLN A 7 -3.88 4.31 10.37
C GLN A 7 -5.04 3.38 10.00
N GLU A 8 -6.30 3.82 10.16
CA GLU A 8 -7.49 3.05 9.76
C GLU A 8 -7.44 2.66 8.26
N LEU A 9 -7.05 3.60 7.41
CA LEU A 9 -6.95 3.37 5.96
C LEU A 9 -5.83 2.37 5.62
N ILE A 10 -4.68 2.46 6.29
CA ILE A 10 -3.57 1.51 6.13
C ILE A 10 -4.00 0.10 6.54
N GLU A 11 -4.65 -0.04 7.71
CA GLU A 11 -5.11 -1.35 8.20
C GLU A 11 -6.11 -1.99 7.23
N ASN A 12 -7.07 -1.21 6.72
CA ASN A 12 -8.03 -1.67 5.71
C ASN A 12 -7.35 -2.03 4.39
N PHE A 13 -6.38 -1.22 3.96
CA PHE A 13 -5.61 -1.47 2.73
C PHE A 13 -4.85 -2.79 2.82
N VAL A 14 -4.07 -2.97 3.88
CA VAL A 14 -3.28 -4.17 4.14
C VAL A 14 -4.17 -5.41 4.18
N SER A 15 -5.29 -5.33 4.90
CA SER A 15 -6.26 -6.43 4.99
C SER A 15 -6.77 -6.84 3.59
N ALA A 16 -7.10 -5.86 2.74
CA ALA A 16 -7.57 -6.13 1.39
C ALA A 16 -6.46 -6.73 0.49
N VAL A 17 -5.21 -6.28 0.65
CA VAL A 17 -4.06 -6.86 -0.08
C VAL A 17 -3.83 -8.31 0.34
N GLU A 18 -3.84 -8.61 1.63
CA GLU A 18 -3.61 -9.98 2.13
C GLU A 18 -4.76 -10.92 1.79
N GLU A 19 -6.00 -10.42 1.70
CA GLU A 19 -7.16 -11.19 1.23
C GLU A 19 -7.03 -11.57 -0.26
N GLN A 20 -6.68 -10.59 -1.11
CA GLN A 20 -6.57 -10.81 -2.56
C GLN A 20 -5.27 -11.52 -2.96
N PHE A 21 -4.18 -11.29 -2.22
CA PHE A 21 -2.85 -11.85 -2.46
C PHE A 21 -2.30 -12.52 -1.18
N PRO A 22 -2.72 -13.75 -0.85
CA PRO A 22 -2.35 -14.40 0.42
C PRO A 22 -0.86 -14.62 0.68
N ASP A 23 -0.05 -14.63 -0.39
CA ASP A 23 1.42 -14.78 -0.31
C ASP A 23 2.14 -13.45 -0.11
N VAL A 24 1.42 -12.33 -0.19
CA VAL A 24 1.93 -11.00 0.16
C VAL A 24 1.74 -10.80 1.66
N LYS A 25 2.73 -10.21 2.31
CA LYS A 25 2.73 -9.87 3.73
C LYS A 25 3.09 -8.41 3.90
N PHE A 26 2.41 -7.76 4.85
CA PHE A 26 2.81 -6.44 5.31
C PHE A 26 4.18 -6.48 5.99
N VAL A 27 5.00 -5.47 5.71
CA VAL A 27 6.34 -5.31 6.31
C VAL A 27 6.31 -4.15 7.30
N ASP A 28 6.11 -2.93 6.81
CA ASP A 28 6.01 -1.71 7.60
C ASP A 28 5.39 -0.56 6.77
N VAL A 29 5.23 0.61 7.41
CA VAL A 29 4.91 1.86 6.73
C VAL A 29 6.01 2.87 7.01
N THR A 30 6.52 3.49 5.95
CA THR A 30 7.55 4.53 6.03
C THR A 30 7.09 5.80 5.34
N GLU A 31 7.66 6.95 5.72
CA GLU A 31 7.50 8.18 4.93
C GLU A 31 8.26 8.02 3.60
N SER A 32 7.71 8.59 2.52
CA SER A 32 8.40 8.59 1.22
C SER A 32 9.69 9.40 1.32
N PRO A 33 10.81 8.90 0.77
CA PRO A 33 12.07 9.65 0.72
C PRO A 33 11.96 10.91 -0.16
N GLU A 34 10.97 10.98 -1.06
CA GLU A 34 10.76 12.12 -1.96
C GLU A 34 9.89 13.21 -1.31
N ASN A 35 8.89 12.80 -0.53
CA ASN A 35 7.96 13.70 0.14
C ASN A 35 7.52 13.10 1.49
N PRO A 36 7.93 13.68 2.64
CA PRO A 36 7.59 13.16 3.96
C PRO A 36 6.09 13.14 4.29
N ASN A 37 5.26 13.84 3.51
CA ASN A 37 3.80 13.79 3.68
C ASN A 37 3.17 12.56 3.03
N ASP A 38 3.90 11.86 2.17
CA ASP A 38 3.44 10.67 1.49
C ASP A 38 3.89 9.44 2.26
N LEU A 39 3.04 8.41 2.29
CA LEU A 39 3.33 7.16 3.00
C LEU A 39 3.58 6.03 2.02
N TRP A 40 4.62 5.24 2.27
CA TRP A 40 4.91 4.00 1.58
C TRP A 40 4.49 2.83 2.46
N ILE A 41 3.55 2.04 1.97
CA ILE A 41 3.10 0.79 2.57
C ILE A 41 3.97 -0.31 1.96
N ASN A 42 4.93 -0.80 2.72
CA ASN A 42 5.88 -1.79 2.24
C ASN A 42 5.30 -3.20 2.44
N VAL A 43 5.30 -3.97 1.36
CA VAL A 43 4.81 -5.35 1.35
C VAL A 43 5.83 -6.27 0.70
N THR A 44 5.80 -7.55 1.04
CA THR A 44 6.70 -8.53 0.43
C THR A 44 6.42 -8.67 -1.06
N ARG A 45 7.47 -8.68 -1.87
CA ARG A 45 7.39 -8.87 -3.31
C ARG A 45 6.97 -10.30 -3.68
N VAL A 46 6.02 -10.42 -4.61
CA VAL A 46 5.70 -11.71 -5.27
C VAL A 46 6.77 -12.07 -6.30
N ARG A 47 7.08 -13.38 -6.40
CA ARG A 47 8.15 -13.89 -7.29
C ARG A 47 7.80 -13.84 -8.76
N ASP A 48 6.53 -14.09 -9.06
CA ASP A 48 6.00 -14.12 -10.43
C ASP A 48 5.76 -12.69 -10.92
N GLU A 49 6.23 -12.37 -12.12
CA GLU A 49 6.18 -11.01 -12.67
C GLU A 49 4.76 -10.59 -13.06
N ASP A 50 3.98 -11.49 -13.65
CA ASP A 50 2.58 -11.22 -14.01
C ASP A 50 1.77 -10.95 -12.73
N ARG A 51 1.98 -11.77 -11.70
CA ARG A 51 1.35 -11.57 -10.40
C ARG A 51 1.81 -10.29 -9.69
N LEU A 52 3.03 -9.80 -9.96
CA LEU A 52 3.49 -8.51 -9.45
C LEU A 52 2.74 -7.37 -10.13
N ILE A 53 2.50 -7.47 -11.43
CA ILE A 53 1.69 -6.49 -12.17
C ILE A 53 0.28 -6.45 -11.57
N ASP A 54 -0.36 -7.61 -11.39
CA ASP A 54 -1.70 -7.70 -10.78
C ASP A 54 -1.75 -7.08 -9.37
N LEU A 55 -0.72 -7.32 -8.55
CA LEU A 55 -0.60 -6.72 -7.22
C LEU A 55 -0.52 -5.19 -7.31
N LEU A 56 0.34 -4.67 -8.18
CA LEU A 56 0.54 -3.23 -8.33
C LEU A 56 -0.72 -2.54 -8.88
N ASP A 57 -1.39 -3.15 -9.85
CA ASP A 57 -2.63 -2.63 -10.42
C ASP A 57 -3.73 -2.56 -9.35
N PHE A 58 -3.96 -3.64 -8.60
CA PHE A 58 -4.90 -3.67 -7.49
C PHE A 58 -4.59 -2.60 -6.43
N CYS A 59 -3.31 -2.45 -6.06
CA CYS A 59 -2.91 -1.44 -5.09
C CYS A 59 -3.09 -0.02 -5.62
N SER A 60 -2.84 0.21 -6.91
CA SER A 60 -2.94 1.54 -7.54
C SER A 60 -4.37 2.07 -7.58
N GLU A 61 -5.35 1.20 -7.79
CA GLU A 61 -6.76 1.57 -7.75
C GLU A 61 -7.15 2.01 -6.34
N LYS A 62 -6.81 1.20 -5.33
CA LYS A 62 -7.11 1.51 -3.92
C LYS A 62 -6.40 2.75 -3.41
N SER A 63 -5.15 2.97 -3.78
CA SER A 63 -4.43 4.19 -3.38
C SER A 63 -5.01 5.43 -4.04
N THR A 64 -5.49 5.31 -5.28
CA THR A 64 -6.19 6.38 -5.98
C THR A 64 -7.49 6.72 -5.27
N ASP A 65 -8.28 5.74 -4.86
CA ASP A 65 -9.51 5.97 -4.08
C ASP A 65 -9.20 6.72 -2.78
N ILE A 66 -8.16 6.30 -2.05
CA ILE A 66 -7.74 6.98 -0.81
C ILE A 66 -7.34 8.44 -1.06
N LEU A 67 -6.61 8.69 -2.15
CA LEU A 67 -6.22 10.04 -2.52
C LEU A 67 -7.44 10.91 -2.85
N MET A 68 -8.39 10.38 -3.62
CA MET A 68 -9.57 11.12 -4.06
C MET A 68 -10.56 11.38 -2.93
N ASP A 69 -10.76 10.41 -2.03
CA ASP A 69 -11.75 10.50 -0.96
C ASP A 69 -11.23 11.24 0.28
N TYR A 70 -9.93 11.10 0.59
CA TYR A 70 -9.35 11.58 1.84
C TYR A 70 -8.17 12.55 1.66
N GLY A 71 -7.63 12.69 0.45
CA GLY A 71 -6.48 13.58 0.18
C GLY A 71 -5.14 13.04 0.68
N TYR A 72 -5.07 11.76 1.07
CA TYR A 72 -3.81 11.14 1.51
C TYR A 72 -3.11 10.45 0.36
N HIS A 73 -1.84 10.79 0.14
CA HIS A 73 -1.02 10.10 -0.82
C HIS A 73 -0.34 8.90 -0.15
N MET A 74 -0.78 7.70 -0.50
CA MET A 74 -0.24 6.43 -0.01
C MET A 74 0.12 5.55 -1.19
N LEU A 75 1.31 4.94 -1.17
CA LEU A 75 1.82 4.12 -2.26
C LEU A 75 2.22 2.75 -1.73
N VAL A 76 2.02 1.71 -2.53
CA VAL A 76 2.50 0.37 -2.17
C VAL A 76 3.85 0.11 -2.80
N MET A 77 4.78 -0.35 -1.97
CA MET A 77 6.13 -0.70 -2.39
C MET A 77 6.38 -2.18 -2.16
N ALA A 78 6.62 -2.92 -3.24
CA ALA A 78 7.00 -4.32 -3.18
C ALA A 78 8.50 -4.44 -2.86
N VAL A 79 8.81 -4.76 -1.59
CA VAL A 79 10.18 -4.89 -1.08
C VAL A 79 10.62 -6.36 -1.02
N ARG A 80 11.93 -6.60 -1.13
CA ARG A 80 12.52 -7.95 -1.14
C ARG A 80 12.56 -8.58 0.24
#